data_AF-A0A9Q8CJW6-F1
#
_entry.id   AF-A0A9Q8CJW6-F1
#
_cell.length_a   1.000
_cell.length_b   1.000
_cell.length_c   1.000
_cell.angle_alpha   90.00
_cell.angle_beta   90.00
_cell.angle_gamma   90.00
#
_symmetry.space_group_name_H-M   'P 1'
#
loop_
_entity.id
_entity.type
_entity.pdbx_description
1 polymer ?
#
loop_
_entity_poly.entity_id
_entity_poly.type
_entity_poly.pdbx_seq_one_letter_code
_entity_poly.pdbx_strand_id
1 'polypeptide(L)'
;MEKKEWRFVVNLQPVPTPRPQFKYNANNKSVITYYHENYTEYLKAIESLLIEADAYNDDFYEVMSSKLGVRAEVYFYLQVPKSQKKINNIMRTTAPDIDNLLKAILDGIFNRNLKITDSRIVMVQMAKFQTMDNPRTEIILRGVE
;
A
#
# COMPACT_ATOMS: atom_id res chain seq x y z
N MET A 1 13.01 -17.58 -19.32
CA MET A 1 11.62 -17.16 -19.08
C MET A 1 11.68 -15.79 -18.45
N GLU A 2 11.06 -14.82 -19.10
CA GLU A 2 10.94 -13.46 -18.58
C GLU A 2 10.06 -13.51 -17.33
N LYS A 3 10.52 -12.95 -16.21
CA LYS A 3 9.74 -12.96 -14.97
C LYS A 3 8.55 -12.02 -15.15
N LYS A 4 7.34 -12.57 -15.06
CA LYS A 4 6.09 -11.79 -15.09
C LYS A 4 6.11 -10.75 -13.98
N GLU A 5 5.88 -9.51 -14.35
CA GLU A 5 6.01 -8.36 -13.46
C GLU A 5 4.92 -7.34 -13.71
N TRP A 6 4.37 -6.81 -12.62
CA TRP A 6 3.43 -5.70 -12.63
C TRP A 6 4.00 -4.57 -11.79
N ARG A 7 3.90 -3.33 -12.28
CA ARG A 7 4.43 -2.15 -11.61
C ARG A 7 3.36 -1.09 -11.48
N PHE A 8 3.35 -0.41 -10.34
CA PHE A 8 2.49 0.74 -10.13
C PHE A 8 3.12 1.76 -9.19
N VAL A 9 2.79 3.04 -9.39
CA VAL A 9 3.25 4.12 -8.53
C VAL A 9 2.04 4.86 -7.98
N VAL A 10 1.89 4.81 -6.65
CA VAL A 10 0.90 5.62 -5.93
C VAL A 10 1.53 6.97 -5.62
N ASN A 11 1.20 8.00 -6.40
CA ASN A 11 1.70 9.37 -6.23
C ASN A 11 0.97 10.13 -5.10
N LEU A 12 0.90 9.52 -3.92
CA LEU A 12 0.33 10.09 -2.71
C LEU A 12 1.34 10.00 -1.57
N GLN A 13 1.23 10.89 -0.59
CA GLN A 13 1.98 10.76 0.66
C GLN A 13 1.65 9.41 1.31
N PRO A 14 2.64 8.52 1.55
CA PRO A 14 2.36 7.25 2.21
C PRO A 14 1.78 7.48 3.61
N VAL A 15 0.63 6.86 3.88
CA VAL A 15 -0.08 6.92 5.15
C VAL A 15 -0.06 5.53 5.80
N PRO A 16 0.40 5.38 7.05
CA PRO A 16 0.36 4.10 7.74
C PRO A 16 -1.07 3.73 8.15
N THR A 17 -1.36 2.44 8.22
CA THR A 17 -2.62 1.97 8.82
C THR A 17 -2.70 2.43 10.28
N PRO A 18 -3.76 3.18 10.66
CA PRO A 18 -3.94 3.60 12.04
C PRO A 18 -4.31 2.41 12.92
N ARG A 19 -4.07 2.52 14.23
CA ARG A 19 -4.59 1.54 15.19
C ARG A 19 -6.13 1.48 15.08
N PRO A 20 -6.72 0.27 15.04
CA PRO A 20 -8.16 0.12 14.94
C PRO A 20 -8.85 0.82 16.11
N GLN A 21 -9.90 1.58 15.81
CA GLN A 21 -10.75 2.17 16.83
C GLN A 21 -12.03 1.38 16.98
N PHE A 22 -12.57 1.39 18.19
CA PHE A 22 -13.73 0.61 18.56
C PHE A 22 -14.89 1.55 18.89
N LYS A 23 -16.03 1.34 18.26
CA LYS A 23 -17.28 2.01 18.61
C LYS A 23 -18.30 0.96 19.00
N TYR A 24 -18.93 1.15 20.16
CA TYR A 24 -20.07 0.31 20.53
C TYR A 24 -21.28 0.72 19.70
N ASN A 25 -21.85 -0.24 18.97
CA ASN A 25 -23.11 -0.09 18.28
C ASN A 25 -24.24 -0.60 19.18
N ALA A 26 -25.05 0.33 19.69
CA ALA A 26 -26.18 0.01 20.57
C ALA A 26 -27.28 -0.81 19.87
N ASN A 27 -27.45 -0.67 18.56
CA ASN A 27 -28.50 -1.37 17.81
C ASN A 27 -28.20 -2.86 17.65
N ASN A 28 -26.93 -3.22 17.43
CA ASN A 28 -26.50 -4.61 17.24
C ASN A 28 -25.80 -5.18 18.48
N LYS A 29 -25.77 -4.45 19.60
CA LYS A 29 -25.05 -4.77 20.85
C LYS A 29 -23.63 -5.29 20.61
N SER A 30 -22.93 -4.69 19.65
CA SER A 30 -21.63 -5.18 19.18
C SER A 30 -20.62 -4.04 19.09
N VAL A 31 -19.34 -4.39 19.28
CA VAL A 31 -18.24 -3.46 19.04
C VAL A 31 -17.86 -3.54 17.57
N ILE A 32 -17.91 -2.40 16.88
CA ILE A 32 -17.52 -2.29 15.48
C ILE A 32 -16.16 -1.60 15.41
N THR A 33 -15.25 -2.20 14.65
CA THR A 33 -13.97 -1.58 14.30
C THR A 33 -14.17 -0.60 13.17
N TYR A 34 -13.66 0.62 13.32
CA TYR A 34 -13.66 1.63 12.27
C TYR A 34 -12.29 2.29 12.15
N TYR A 35 -12.02 2.82 10.97
CA TYR A 35 -10.85 3.65 10.70
C TYR A 35 -11.27 5.11 10.60
N HIS A 36 -10.32 6.02 10.86
CA HIS A 36 -10.50 7.46 10.66
C HIS A 36 -10.84 7.77 9.21
N GLU A 37 -11.58 8.86 9.01
CA GLU A 37 -12.00 9.35 7.69
C GLU A 37 -10.79 9.53 6.76
N ASN A 38 -9.73 10.20 7.23
CA ASN A 38 -8.51 10.43 6.45
C ASN A 38 -7.87 9.13 5.92
N TYR A 39 -7.89 8.04 6.68
CA TYR A 39 -7.35 6.75 6.22
C TYR A 39 -8.28 6.12 5.17
N THR A 40 -9.59 6.25 5.38
CA THR A 40 -10.59 5.77 4.41
C THR A 40 -10.49 6.53 3.10
N GLU A 41 -10.28 7.84 3.14
CA GLU A 41 -10.03 8.69 1.97
C GLU A 41 -8.74 8.31 1.26
N TYR A 42 -7.67 8.02 2.01
CA TYR A 42 -6.41 7.54 1.45
C TYR A 42 -6.58 6.21 0.67
N LEU A 43 -7.31 5.24 1.23
CA LEU A 43 -7.59 3.97 0.53
C LEU A 43 -8.43 4.19 -0.74
N LYS A 44 -9.46 5.05 -0.66
CA LYS A 44 -10.27 5.42 -1.84
C LYS A 44 -9.44 6.10 -2.92
N ALA A 45 -8.50 6.97 -2.54
CA ALA A 45 -7.62 7.64 -3.49
C ALA A 45 -6.69 6.66 -4.20
N ILE A 46 -6.18 5.63 -3.50
CA ILE A 46 -5.42 4.54 -4.12
C ILE A 46 -6.29 3.79 -5.14
N GLU A 47 -7.51 3.41 -4.76
CA GLU A 47 -8.45 2.72 -5.65
C GLU A 47 -8.76 3.54 -6.91
N SER A 48 -9.05 4.84 -6.75
CA SER A 48 -9.25 5.75 -7.89
C SER A 48 -8.04 5.78 -8.82
N LEU A 49 -6.82 5.91 -8.28
CA LEU A 49 -5.60 5.93 -9.10
C LEU A 49 -5.40 4.62 -9.88
N LEU A 50 -5.68 3.47 -9.26
CA LEU A 50 -5.57 2.18 -9.92
C LEU A 50 -6.60 2.03 -11.05
N ILE A 51 -7.84 2.46 -10.83
CA ILE A 51 -8.91 2.41 -11.83
C ILE A 51 -8.63 3.36 -12.99
N GLU A 52 -8.26 4.61 -12.69
CA GLU A 52 -7.97 5.65 -13.69
C GLU A 52 -6.80 5.25 -14.61
N ALA A 53 -5.82 4.53 -14.05
CA ALA A 53 -4.65 4.06 -14.79
C ALA A 53 -4.86 2.70 -15.48
N ASP A 54 -6.06 2.11 -15.40
CA ASP A 54 -6.34 0.74 -15.85
C ASP A 54 -5.30 -0.27 -15.31
N ALA A 55 -4.95 -0.12 -14.03
CA ALA A 55 -3.85 -0.86 -13.41
C ALA A 55 -4.22 -2.31 -13.09
N TYR A 56 -5.52 -2.63 -12.99
CA TYR A 56 -6.03 -4.00 -12.89
C TYR A 56 -6.15 -4.64 -14.29
N ASN A 57 -5.04 -4.65 -15.03
CA ASN A 57 -4.95 -5.15 -16.40
C ASN A 57 -4.51 -6.62 -16.47
N ASP A 58 -4.32 -7.14 -17.69
CA ASP A 58 -3.90 -8.52 -17.93
C ASP A 58 -2.59 -8.86 -17.23
N ASP A 59 -1.59 -7.96 -17.22
CA ASP A 59 -0.31 -8.17 -16.55
C ASP A 59 -0.50 -8.38 -15.04
N PHE A 60 -1.38 -7.59 -14.40
CA PHE A 60 -1.73 -7.77 -12.99
C PHE A 60 -2.29 -9.17 -12.75
N TYR A 61 -3.32 -9.55 -13.50
CA TYR A 61 -3.97 -10.84 -13.33
C TYR A 61 -3.04 -12.01 -13.63
N GLU A 62 -2.17 -11.87 -14.63
CA GLU A 62 -1.17 -12.86 -14.99
C GLU A 62 -0.16 -13.06 -13.85
N VAL A 63 0.37 -11.98 -13.28
CA VAL A 63 1.25 -12.06 -12.09
C VAL A 63 0.54 -12.72 -10.92
N MET A 64 -0.69 -12.31 -10.62
CA MET A 64 -1.46 -12.86 -9.49
C MET A 64 -1.82 -14.36 -9.66
N SER A 65 -1.81 -14.87 -10.89
CA SER A 65 -2.06 -16.29 -11.22
C SER A 65 -0.86 -17.22 -10.98
N SER A 66 0.32 -16.66 -10.65
CA SER A 66 1.57 -17.42 -10.50
C SER A 66 1.49 -18.59 -9.52
N LYS A 67 2.07 -19.74 -9.88
CA LYS A 67 1.84 -21.03 -9.21
C LYS A 67 2.18 -21.00 -7.72
N LEU A 68 3.33 -20.43 -7.35
CA LEU A 68 3.80 -20.38 -5.95
C LEU A 68 3.42 -19.08 -5.24
N GLY A 69 2.61 -18.22 -5.86
CA GLY A 69 2.22 -16.92 -5.32
C GLY A 69 3.05 -15.78 -5.91
N VAL A 70 3.05 -14.65 -5.19
CA VAL A 70 3.62 -13.38 -5.67
C VAL A 70 4.59 -12.81 -4.65
N ARG A 71 5.71 -12.28 -5.15
CA ARG A 71 6.63 -11.45 -4.37
C ARG A 71 6.27 -9.97 -4.57
N ALA A 72 6.03 -9.26 -3.48
CA ALA A 72 5.85 -7.82 -3.48
C ALA A 72 7.17 -7.10 -3.13
N GLU A 73 7.50 -6.06 -3.88
CA GLU A 73 8.60 -5.14 -3.57
C GLU A 73 8.00 -3.74 -3.48
N VAL A 74 8.12 -3.12 -2.30
CA VAL A 74 7.43 -1.87 -1.99
C VAL A 74 8.41 -0.84 -1.43
N TYR A 75 8.54 0.28 -2.13
CA TYR A 75 9.44 1.36 -1.76
C TYR A 75 8.60 2.60 -1.39
N PHE A 76 8.69 3.01 -0.13
CA PHE A 76 7.97 4.16 0.40
C PHE A 76 8.86 5.40 0.38
N TYR A 77 8.41 6.49 -0.23
CA TYR A 77 9.08 7.78 -0.20
C TYR A 77 8.22 8.76 0.60
N LEU A 78 8.58 8.98 1.86
CA LEU A 78 7.81 9.82 2.77
C LEU A 78 8.34 11.24 2.79
N GLN A 79 7.42 12.21 2.69
CA GLN A 79 7.78 13.61 2.79
C GLN A 79 8.38 13.93 4.17
N VAL A 80 9.48 14.67 4.16
CA VAL A 80 10.02 15.28 5.39
C VAL A 80 9.14 16.44 5.85
N PRO A 81 9.20 16.85 7.12
CA PRO A 81 8.49 18.04 7.57
C PRO A 81 8.82 19.26 6.72
N LYS A 82 7.83 20.11 6.40
CA LYS A 82 8.03 21.31 5.57
C LYS A 82 9.09 22.28 6.11
N SER A 83 9.39 22.22 7.41
CA SER A 83 10.44 23.02 8.06
C SER A 83 11.86 22.54 7.72
N GLN A 84 12.02 21.29 7.29
CA GLN A 84 13.31 20.70 6.97
C GLN A 84 13.76 21.15 5.57
N LYS A 85 14.94 21.77 5.49
CA LYS A 85 15.48 22.34 4.23
C LYS A 85 16.32 21.36 3.40
N LYS A 86 16.77 20.25 4.00
CA LYS A 86 17.60 19.24 3.34
C LYS A 86 17.47 17.86 3.98
N ILE A 87 17.71 16.82 3.22
CA ILE A 87 17.79 15.44 3.72
C ILE A 87 19.26 15.12 4.00
N ASN A 88 19.60 14.92 5.27
CA ASN A 88 20.96 14.48 5.66
C ASN A 88 21.12 12.96 5.56
N ASN A 89 20.03 12.19 5.68
CA ASN A 89 20.02 10.74 5.54
C ASN A 89 18.76 10.32 4.79
N ILE A 90 18.93 9.59 3.68
CA ILE A 90 17.82 9.14 2.85
C ILE A 90 16.93 8.13 3.57
N MET A 91 17.48 7.36 4.51
CA MET A 91 16.69 6.40 5.28
C MET A 91 15.77 7.14 6.24
N ARG A 92 14.50 6.72 6.30
CA ARG A 92 13.61 7.16 7.38
C ARG A 92 13.77 6.20 8.56
N THR A 93 14.36 6.69 9.64
CA THR A 93 14.57 5.90 10.88
C THR A 93 13.45 6.09 11.90
N THR A 94 12.60 7.09 11.69
CA THR A 94 11.49 7.43 12.57
C THR A 94 10.18 6.82 12.09
N ALA A 95 9.12 7.03 12.88
CA ALA A 95 7.75 6.74 12.50
C ALA A 95 7.43 7.29 11.08
N PRO A 96 6.56 6.60 10.33
CA PRO A 96 5.77 5.44 10.75
C PRO A 96 6.48 4.08 10.54
N ASP A 97 5.97 3.04 11.19
CA ASP A 97 6.46 1.66 11.01
C ASP A 97 6.19 1.15 9.59
N ILE A 98 7.11 0.36 9.05
CA ILE A 98 7.08 -0.04 7.63
C ILE A 98 6.00 -1.08 7.33
N ASP A 99 5.66 -1.91 8.31
CA ASP A 99 4.57 -2.88 8.27
C ASP A 99 3.20 -2.21 8.20
N ASN A 100 3.00 -1.11 8.94
CA ASN A 100 1.76 -0.31 8.84
C ASN A 100 1.63 0.38 7.48
N LEU A 101 2.75 0.78 6.87
CA LEU A 101 2.73 1.31 5.50
C LEU A 101 2.39 0.22 4.47
N LEU A 102 2.99 -0.97 4.62
CA LEU A 102 2.66 -2.12 3.79
C LEU A 102 1.18 -2.48 3.89
N LYS A 103 0.66 -2.57 5.12
CA LYS A 103 -0.74 -2.89 5.34
C LYS A 103 -1.66 -1.91 4.60
N ALA A 104 -1.38 -0.62 4.68
CA ALA A 104 -2.17 0.40 4.00
C ALA A 104 -2.17 0.25 2.47
N ILE A 105 -1.01 -0.06 1.89
CA ILE A 105 -0.90 -0.28 0.45
C ILE A 105 -1.59 -1.56 0.00
N LEU A 106 -1.46 -2.65 0.75
CA LEU A 106 -2.15 -3.90 0.43
C LEU A 106 -3.67 -3.74 0.56
N ASP A 107 -4.15 -3.11 1.64
CA ASP A 107 -5.58 -2.81 1.83
C ASP A 107 -6.12 -1.93 0.68
N GLY A 108 -5.30 -1.02 0.13
CA GLY A 108 -5.66 -0.14 -0.99
C GLY A 108 -5.69 -0.85 -2.34
N ILE A 109 -4.70 -1.71 -2.62
CA ILE A 109 -4.63 -2.48 -3.88
C ILE A 109 -5.69 -3.59 -3.90
N PHE A 110 -5.78 -4.36 -2.82
CA PHE A 110 -6.68 -5.51 -2.66
C PHE A 110 -7.94 -5.11 -1.91
N ASN A 111 -8.61 -4.07 -2.41
CA ASN A 111 -9.85 -3.60 -1.81
C ASN A 111 -10.97 -4.66 -1.92
N ARG A 112 -12.07 -4.46 -1.17
CA ARG A 112 -13.16 -5.45 -1.05
C ARG A 112 -13.92 -5.75 -2.35
N ASN A 113 -13.76 -4.92 -3.39
CA ASN A 113 -14.40 -5.11 -4.68
C ASN A 113 -13.61 -6.08 -5.58
N LEU A 114 -12.34 -6.33 -5.25
CA LEU A 114 -11.47 -7.24 -5.98
C LEU A 114 -11.65 -8.68 -5.47
N LYS A 115 -11.87 -9.64 -6.39
CA LYS A 115 -11.95 -11.07 -6.04
C LYS A 115 -10.59 -11.65 -5.62
N ILE A 116 -9.51 -11.07 -6.11
CA ILE A 116 -8.15 -11.46 -5.77
C ILE A 116 -7.77 -10.79 -4.45
N THR A 117 -7.22 -11.58 -3.54
CA THR A 117 -6.83 -11.13 -2.21
C THR A 117 -5.31 -11.06 -2.06
N ASP A 118 -4.85 -10.26 -1.12
CA ASP A 118 -3.45 -10.12 -0.69
C ASP A 118 -2.84 -11.43 -0.15
N SER A 119 -3.66 -12.43 0.19
CA SER A 119 -3.21 -13.79 0.57
C SER A 119 -2.31 -14.49 -0.46
N ARG A 120 -2.27 -14.00 -1.70
CA ARG A 120 -1.37 -14.48 -2.76
C ARG A 120 0.05 -13.93 -2.63
N ILE A 121 0.26 -12.91 -1.80
CA ILE A 121 1.59 -12.36 -1.51
C ILE A 121 2.30 -13.29 -0.52
N VAL A 122 3.36 -13.97 -0.99
CA VAL A 122 4.12 -14.96 -0.20
C VAL A 122 5.48 -14.45 0.25
N MET A 123 5.97 -13.36 -0.36
CA MET A 123 7.24 -12.73 -0.04
C MET A 123 7.10 -11.22 -0.15
N VAL A 124 7.74 -10.48 0.76
CA VAL A 124 7.74 -9.02 0.74
C VAL A 124 9.16 -8.49 0.95
N GLN A 125 9.58 -7.59 0.07
CA GLN A 125 10.76 -6.74 0.27
C GLN A 125 10.29 -5.30 0.40
N MET A 126 10.78 -4.59 1.41
CA MET A 126 10.34 -3.22 1.67
C MET A 126 11.53 -2.32 1.99
N ALA A 127 11.41 -1.06 1.58
CA ALA A 127 12.27 0.02 2.07
C ALA A 127 11.46 1.30 2.26
N LYS A 128 11.89 2.15 3.20
CA LYS A 128 11.29 3.47 3.42
C LYS A 128 12.36 4.56 3.43
N PHE A 129 12.12 5.59 2.65
CA PHE A 129 13.01 6.68 2.39
C PHE A 129 12.35 8.02 2.74
N GLN A 130 13.19 9.03 2.88
CA GLN A 130 12.80 10.43 2.99
C GLN A 130 12.78 11.06 1.60
N THR A 131 11.84 11.96 1.35
CA THR A 131 11.87 12.82 0.18
C THR A 131 11.48 14.26 0.54
N MET A 132 12.06 15.23 -0.16
CA MET A 132 11.70 16.66 -0.02
C MET A 132 10.38 16.92 -0.73
N ASP A 133 10.33 16.47 -1.98
CA ASP A 133 9.26 16.66 -2.93
C ASP A 133 8.80 15.29 -3.46
N ASN A 134 7.60 15.22 -4.03
CA ASN A 134 7.05 14.00 -4.65
C ASN A 134 7.02 12.76 -3.73
N PRO A 135 6.25 12.79 -2.63
CA PRO A 135 6.04 11.62 -1.82
C PRO A 135 5.16 10.61 -2.57
N ARG A 136 5.54 9.34 -2.50
CA ARG A 136 4.93 8.27 -3.30
C ARG A 136 5.24 6.90 -2.74
N THR A 137 4.54 5.91 -3.24
CA THR A 137 4.89 4.49 -3.06
C THR A 137 5.11 3.86 -4.42
N GLU A 138 6.26 3.21 -4.61
CA GLU A 138 6.56 2.40 -5.79
C GLU A 138 6.33 0.93 -5.44
N ILE A 139 5.52 0.25 -6.26
CA ILE A 139 5.12 -1.15 -6.05
C ILE A 139 5.54 -1.97 -7.25
N ILE A 140 6.13 -3.12 -6.98
CA ILE A 140 6.44 -4.14 -7.98
C ILE A 140 5.91 -5.47 -7.47
N LEU A 141 5.08 -6.14 -8.26
CA LEU A 141 4.62 -7.49 -8.01
C LEU A 141 5.28 -8.43 -9.03
N ARG A 142 5.87 -9.52 -8.55
CA ARG A 142 6.56 -10.51 -9.38
C ARG A 142 6.02 -11.91 -9.11
N GLY A 143 5.74 -12.65 -10.17
CA GLY A 143 5.34 -14.05 -10.05
C GLY A 143 6.44 -14.91 -9.42
N VAL A 144 6.03 -15.86 -8.57
CA VAL A 144 6.89 -16.94 -8.06
C VAL A 144 6.45 -18.24 -8.74
N GLU A 145 7.39 -18.93 -9.36
CA GLU A 145 7.17 -20.15 -10.16
C GLU A 145 7.76 -21.40 -9.52
#